data_AF-A0A9D6ZTK8-F1
#
_entry.id   AF-A0A9D6ZTK8-F1
#
_cell.length_a   1.000
_cell.length_b   1.000
_cell.length_c   1.000
_cell.angle_alpha   90.00
_cell.angle_beta   90.00
_cell.angle_gamma   90.00
#
_symmetry.space_group_name_H-M   'P 1'
#
loop_
_entity.id
_entity.type
_entity.pdbx_description
1 polymer ?
#
loop_
_entity_poly.entity_id
_entity_poly.type
_entity_poly.pdbx_seq_one_letter_code
_entity_poly.pdbx_strand_id
1 'polypeptide(L)'
;MNELVHLLLRFREATLDCAREIAPGVRRGDLRWCVRADRQPSVGMIRLVLSYEGHAVFDRPYSLERVSAGMDDPEIASGLRSAMREIAGRRSPIPAG
;
A
#
# COMPACT_ATOMS: atom_id res chain seq x y z
N MET A 1 22.52 2.50 5.92
CA MET A 1 21.06 2.38 6.16
C MET A 1 20.43 1.90 4.85
N ASN A 2 19.71 0.77 4.85
CA ASN A 2 19.30 0.06 3.63
C ASN A 2 18.13 0.79 2.92
N GLU A 3 18.29 1.23 1.68
CA GLU A 3 17.29 2.01 0.92
C GLU A 3 15.91 1.34 0.87
N LEU A 4 15.89 0.00 0.83
CA LEU A 4 14.66 -0.79 0.84
C LEU A 4 13.85 -0.57 2.13
N VAL A 5 14.52 -0.39 3.27
CA VAL A 5 13.89 -0.16 4.57
C VAL A 5 13.23 1.21 4.59
N HIS A 6 13.89 2.26 4.09
CA HIS A 6 13.27 3.58 3.96
C HIS A 6 12.05 3.57 3.05
N LEU A 7 12.15 2.84 1.95
CA LEU A 7 11.07 2.71 0.98
C LEU A 7 9.88 1.97 1.58
N LEU A 8 10.12 0.89 2.34
CA LEU A 8 9.07 0.18 3.07
C LEU A 8 8.39 1.06 4.13
N LEU A 9 9.17 1.88 4.86
CA LEU A 9 8.61 2.80 5.85
C LEU A 9 7.74 3.88 5.21
N ARG A 10 8.21 4.51 4.13
CA ARG A 10 7.43 5.50 3.37
C ARG A 10 6.15 4.90 2.77
N PHE A 11 6.25 3.71 2.19
CA PHE A 11 5.09 3.01 1.63
C PHE A 11 4.05 2.65 2.71
N ARG A 12 4.51 2.23 3.89
CA ARG A 12 3.65 2.01 5.06
C ARG A 12 2.93 3.28 5.49
N GLU A 13 3.64 4.41 5.57
CA GLU A 13 3.07 5.69 5.99
C GLU A 13 2.00 6.19 5.01
N ALA A 14 2.28 6.20 3.71
CA ALA A 14 1.26 6.62 2.74
C ALA A 14 0.04 5.70 2.70
N THR A 15 0.23 4.39 2.91
CA THR A 15 -0.91 3.48 3.02
C THR A 15 -1.75 3.79 4.27
N LEU A 16 -1.12 4.17 5.39
CA LEU A 16 -1.84 4.60 6.59
C LEU A 16 -2.59 5.92 6.38
N ASP A 17 -2.00 6.88 5.67
CA ASP A 17 -2.64 8.16 5.39
C ASP A 17 -3.83 7.97 4.44
N CYS A 18 -3.68 7.17 3.38
CA CYS A 18 -4.80 6.75 2.54
C CYS A 18 -5.91 6.05 3.36
N ALA A 19 -5.53 5.19 4.31
CA ALA A 19 -6.50 4.51 5.17
C ALA A 19 -7.28 5.47 6.07
N ARG A 20 -6.61 6.50 6.61
CA ARG A 20 -7.25 7.53 7.44
C ARG A 20 -8.21 8.40 6.65
N GLU A 21 -7.86 8.73 5.40
CA GLU A 21 -8.73 9.48 4.49
C GLU A 21 -9.99 8.68 4.13
N ILE A 22 -9.82 7.41 3.80
CA ILE A 22 -10.93 6.55 3.29
C ILE A 22 -11.81 6.03 4.42
N ALA A 23 -11.24 5.79 5.60
CA ALA A 23 -11.94 5.25 6.75
C ALA A 23 -11.51 6.02 8.01
N PRO A 24 -12.07 7.22 8.25
CA PRO A 24 -11.77 8.02 9.44
C PRO A 24 -12.22 7.25 10.69
N GLY A 25 -11.26 6.73 11.45
CA GLY A 25 -11.51 5.88 12.64
C GLY A 25 -10.65 4.62 12.68
N VAL A 26 -9.97 4.29 11.58
CA VAL A 26 -9.07 3.15 11.51
C VAL A 26 -7.78 3.39 12.28
N ARG A 27 -7.56 2.63 13.36
CA ARG A 27 -6.31 2.68 14.13
C ARG A 27 -5.26 1.79 13.49
N ARG A 28 -3.98 2.09 13.73
CA ARG A 28 -2.84 1.26 13.28
C ARG A 28 -2.98 -0.24 13.64
N GLY A 29 -3.69 -0.56 14.73
CA GLY A 29 -3.93 -1.94 15.18
C GLY A 29 -5.15 -2.62 14.56
N ASP A 30 -6.07 -1.87 13.94
CA ASP A 30 -7.30 -2.42 13.33
C ASP A 30 -7.07 -2.94 11.90
N LEU A 31 -5.85 -2.76 11.42
CA LEU A 31 -5.47 -2.93 10.04
C LEU A 31 -4.82 -4.28 9.85
N ARG A 32 -5.62 -5.25 9.39
CA ARG A 32 -5.16 -6.57 8.96
C ARG A 32 -4.48 -6.55 7.59
N TRP A 33 -3.69 -5.52 7.33
CA TRP A 33 -2.89 -5.42 6.10
C TRP A 33 -1.40 -5.37 6.37
N CYS A 34 -0.66 -5.89 5.41
CA CYS A 34 0.79 -5.96 5.41
C CYS A 34 1.31 -5.25 4.15
N VAL A 35 2.34 -4.44 4.31
CA VAL A 35 3.10 -3.90 3.18
C VAL A 35 4.42 -4.65 3.03
N ARG A 36 4.83 -4.83 1.78
CA ARG A 36 6.11 -5.46 1.43
C ARG A 36 6.73 -4.72 0.25
N ALA A 37 8.05 -4.63 0.26
CA ALA A 37 8.84 -4.12 -0.84
C ALA A 37 9.95 -5.13 -1.16
N ASP A 38 9.99 -5.63 -2.39
CA ASP A 38 11.00 -6.60 -2.83
C ASP A 38 11.79 -6.06 -4.02
N ARG A 39 13.10 -6.24 -4.01
CA ARG A 39 13.93 -6.03 -5.21
C ARG A 39 13.66 -7.17 -6.18
N GLN A 40 13.23 -6.85 -7.40
CA GLN A 40 13.15 -7.83 -8.48
C GLN A 40 14.51 -7.91 -9.18
N PRO A 41 15.17 -9.09 -9.16
CA PRO A 41 16.55 -9.25 -9.59
C PRO A 41 16.76 -9.03 -11.10
N SER A 42 15.71 -9.12 -11.91
CA SER A 42 15.83 -9.11 -13.38
C SER A 42 15.93 -7.71 -14.00
N VAL A 43 15.54 -6.62 -13.30
CA VAL A 43 15.35 -5.32 -13.99
C VAL A 43 15.55 -4.06 -13.11
N GLY A 44 16.19 -4.16 -11.93
CA GLY A 44 16.34 -2.98 -11.05
C GLY A 44 15.02 -2.40 -10.54
N MET A 45 13.94 -3.19 -10.60
CA MET A 45 12.61 -2.82 -10.17
C MET A 45 12.38 -3.15 -8.70
N ILE A 46 11.53 -2.39 -8.06
CA ILE A 46 10.99 -2.63 -6.73
C ILE A 46 9.52 -3.04 -6.87
N ARG A 47 9.18 -4.23 -6.40
CA ARG A 47 7.79 -4.68 -6.26
C ARG A 47 7.23 -4.14 -4.95
N LEU A 48 6.17 -3.35 -5.04
CA LEU A 48 5.40 -2.89 -3.89
C LEU A 48 4.14 -3.73 -3.77
N VAL A 49 3.91 -4.29 -2.57
CA VAL A 49 2.78 -5.16 -2.29
C VAL A 49 2.04 -4.68 -1.05
N LEU A 50 0.72 -4.50 -1.16
CA LEU A 50 -0.22 -4.36 -0.04
C LEU A 50 -1.10 -5.60 -0.03
N SER A 51 -1.09 -6.32 1.09
CA SER A 51 -1.97 -7.48 1.30
C SER A 51 -2.95 -7.21 2.41
N TYR A 52 -4.20 -7.65 2.29
CA TYR A 52 -5.22 -7.62 3.33
C TYR A 52 -5.78 -9.03 3.54
N GLU A 53 -5.76 -9.52 4.78
CA GLU A 53 -6.18 -10.90 5.13
C GLU A 53 -5.52 -11.99 4.26
N GLY A 54 -4.24 -11.81 3.93
CA GLY A 54 -3.45 -12.75 3.12
C GLY A 54 -3.63 -12.60 1.61
N HIS A 55 -4.48 -11.70 1.13
CA HIS A 55 -4.69 -11.44 -0.29
C HIS A 55 -4.01 -10.14 -0.74
N ALA A 56 -3.25 -10.18 -1.83
CA ALA A 56 -2.68 -8.98 -2.42
C ALA A 56 -3.78 -8.13 -3.05
N VAL A 57 -3.96 -6.91 -2.55
CA VAL A 57 -4.89 -5.88 -3.07
C VAL A 57 -4.14 -4.79 -3.84
N PHE A 58 -2.83 -4.69 -3.63
CA PHE A 58 -1.93 -3.89 -4.45
C PHE A 58 -0.70 -4.74 -4.72
N ASP A 59 -0.32 -4.87 -5.98
CA ASP A 59 0.86 -5.62 -6.39
C ASP A 59 1.36 -5.07 -7.72
N ARG A 60 2.38 -4.21 -7.63
CA ARG A 60 2.89 -3.48 -8.80
C ARG A 60 4.42 -3.38 -8.74
N PRO A 61 5.11 -3.66 -9.86
CA PRO A 61 6.51 -3.34 -10.02
C PRO A 61 6.70 -1.88 -10.43
N TYR A 62 7.70 -1.23 -9.87
CA TYR A 62 8.10 0.14 -10.20
C TYR A 62 9.61 0.23 -10.36
N SER A 63 10.10 1.17 -11.18
CA SER A 63 11.54 1.48 -11.18
C SER A 63 11.96 2.09 -9.85
N LEU A 64 13.21 1.87 -9.43
CA LEU A 64 13.72 2.45 -8.19
C LEU A 64 13.62 3.98 -8.18
N GLU A 65 13.86 4.64 -9.32
CA GLU A 65 13.73 6.10 -9.46
C GLU A 65 12.30 6.56 -9.18
N ARG A 66 11.31 5.83 -9.71
CA ARG A 66 9.90 6.16 -9.52
C ARG A 66 9.44 5.97 -8.08
N VAL A 67 9.90 4.92 -7.41
CA VAL A 67 9.60 4.75 -5.98
C VAL A 67 10.40 5.72 -5.10
N SER A 68 11.58 6.16 -5.56
CA SER A 68 12.39 7.17 -4.86
C SER A 68 11.75 8.55 -4.90
N ALA A 69 11.09 8.90 -6.02
CA ALA A 69 10.18 10.03 -6.15
C ALA A 69 8.99 9.94 -5.19
N GLY A 70 8.77 8.76 -4.59
CA GLY A 70 7.96 8.59 -3.40
C GLY A 70 6.47 8.42 -3.70
N MET A 71 5.68 8.72 -2.68
CA MET A 71 4.22 8.61 -2.70
C MET A 71 3.55 9.83 -3.34
N ASP A 72 4.37 10.78 -3.79
CA ASP A 72 3.98 11.91 -4.63
C ASP A 72 3.82 11.48 -6.10
N ASP A 73 4.26 10.26 -6.47
CA ASP A 73 3.94 9.69 -7.79
C ASP A 73 2.41 9.44 -7.88
N PRO A 74 1.72 10.09 -8.84
CA PRO A 74 0.25 10.02 -8.93
C PRO A 74 -0.27 8.60 -9.17
N GLU A 75 0.48 7.74 -9.88
CA GLU A 75 0.06 6.37 -10.15
C GLU A 75 0.13 5.54 -8.87
N ILE A 76 1.19 5.68 -8.09
CA ILE A 76 1.32 4.94 -6.83
C ILE A 76 0.24 5.40 -5.83
N ALA A 77 0.05 6.72 -5.69
CA ALA A 77 -0.98 7.27 -4.81
C ALA A 77 -2.40 6.84 -5.23
N SER A 78 -2.70 6.85 -6.53
CA SER A 78 -3.99 6.39 -7.08
C SER A 78 -4.25 4.90 -6.82
N GLY A 79 -3.23 4.06 -7.04
CA GLY A 79 -3.33 2.62 -6.79
C GLY A 79 -3.49 2.29 -5.30
N LEU A 80 -2.78 3.00 -4.41
CA LEU A 80 -2.96 2.88 -2.97
C LEU A 80 -4.37 3.26 -2.51
N ARG A 81 -4.92 4.37 -3.02
CA ARG A 81 -6.30 4.77 -2.72
C ARG A 81 -7.31 3.73 -3.21
N SER A 82 -7.12 3.17 -4.40
CA SER A 82 -7.97 2.09 -4.92
C SER A 82 -7.93 0.85 -4.04
N ALA A 83 -6.73 0.39 -3.67
CA ALA A 83 -6.55 -0.77 -2.79
C ALA A 83 -7.16 -0.53 -1.39
N MET A 84 -7.03 0.68 -0.84
CA MET A 84 -7.62 1.02 0.45
C MET A 84 -9.15 1.11 0.40
N ARG A 85 -9.74 1.58 -0.71
CA ARG A 85 -11.20 1.52 -0.92
C ARG A 85 -11.69 0.09 -0.98
N GLU A 86 -10.95 -0.79 -1.64
CA GLU A 86 -11.27 -2.21 -1.66
C GLU A 86 -11.23 -2.83 -0.27
N ILE A 87 -10.18 -2.54 0.51
CA ILE A 87 -10.07 -2.98 1.91
C ILE A 87 -11.24 -2.46 2.74
N ALA A 88 -11.60 -1.17 2.61
CA ALA A 88 -12.71 -0.59 3.33
C ALA A 88 -14.05 -1.25 2.97
N GLY A 89 -14.27 -1.53 1.68
CA GLY A 89 -15.46 -2.26 1.20
C GLY A 89 -15.53 -3.69 1.75
N ARG A 90 -14.39 -4.38 1.91
CA ARG A 90 -14.33 -5.71 2.53
C ARG A 90 -14.60 -5.69 4.04
N ARG A 91 -14.32 -4.56 4.72
CA ARG A 91 -14.55 -4.39 6.17
C ARG A 91 -15.98 -4.04 6.53
N SER A 92 -16.71 -3.38 5.64
CA SER A 92 -18.14 -3.12 5.81
C SER A 92 -18.94 -4.15 5.00
N PRO A 93 -19.39 -5.27 5.60
CA PRO A 93 -20.56 -5.93 5.05
C PRO A 93 -21.69 -4.90 5.16
N ILE A 94 -22.10 -4.32 4.03
CA ILE A 94 -23.43 -3.73 3.95
C ILE A 94 -24.37 -4.87 4.37
N PRO A 95 -25.12 -4.75 5.49
CA PRO A 95 -26.14 -5.74 5.78
C PRO A 95 -27.08 -5.72 4.59
N ALA A 96 -27.23 -6.85 3.91
CA ALA A 96 -28.36 -7.05 3.02
C ALA A 96 -29.60 -7.03 3.92
N GLY A 97 -30.18 -5.83 4.09
CA GLY A 97 -31.50 -5.62 4.67
C GLY A 97 -32.59 -5.86 3.64
#